data_AF-A0A9J6E3Z2-F1
#
_entry.id   AF-A0A9J6E3Z2-F1
#
_cell.length_a   1.000
_cell.length_b   1.000
_cell.length_c   1.000
_cell.angle_alpha   90.00
_cell.angle_beta   90.00
_cell.angle_gamma   90.00
#
_symmetry.space_group_name_H-M   'P 1'
#
loop_
_entity.id
_entity.type
_entity.pdbx_description
1 polymer ?
#
loop_
_entity_poly.entity_id
_entity_poly.type
_entity_poly.pdbx_seq_one_letter_code
_entity_poly.pdbx_strand_id
1 'polypeptide(L)'
;MGLISLKSRGGLTFPKPEFVMVLVTIKKAVDIALPHIKKSNVRQQLAELISPHLEQCPLFVCPARDEHGASTLSVVFDKFIKPLLSNVGAAVTDRAAYRKKLACKPLYRKVLRV
;
A
#
# COMPACT_ATOMS: atom_id res chain seq x y z
N MET A 1 9.26 -16.01 -8.84
CA MET A 1 9.16 -16.98 -7.74
C MET A 1 10.46 -16.94 -6.94
N GLY A 2 10.67 -16.41 -5.75
CA GLY A 2 9.97 -15.52 -4.81
C GLY A 2 10.97 -15.30 -3.66
N LEU A 3 11.44 -14.07 -3.40
CA LEU A 3 12.55 -13.79 -2.44
C LEU A 3 12.27 -14.22 -0.98
N ILE A 4 11.02 -14.53 -0.65
CA ILE A 4 10.56 -14.86 0.70
C ILE A 4 10.59 -16.38 0.95
N SER A 5 10.36 -17.21 -0.07
CA SER A 5 10.39 -18.68 0.09
C SER A 5 11.77 -19.18 0.46
N LEU A 6 12.82 -18.54 -0.05
CA LEU A 6 14.23 -18.82 0.27
C LEU A 6 14.63 -18.40 1.69
N LYS A 7 13.83 -17.55 2.35
CA LYS A 7 14.08 -17.09 3.74
C LYS A 7 13.14 -17.74 4.76
N SER A 8 12.18 -18.53 4.30
CA SER A 8 11.22 -19.19 5.17
C SER A 8 11.84 -20.44 5.81
N ARG A 9 11.64 -20.61 7.11
CA ARG A 9 12.05 -21.81 7.86
C ARG A 9 10.88 -22.81 8.03
N GLY A 10 9.90 -22.75 7.13
CA GLY A 10 8.60 -23.43 7.27
C GLY A 10 7.58 -22.58 8.02
N GLY A 11 6.28 -22.90 7.84
CA GLY A 11 5.17 -22.25 8.56
C GLY A 11 4.52 -21.03 7.88
N LEU A 12 5.06 -20.55 6.76
CA LEU A 12 4.44 -19.47 5.98
C LEU A 12 3.60 -20.03 4.83
N THR A 13 2.37 -19.54 4.70
CA THR A 13 1.54 -19.78 3.52
C THR A 13 1.84 -18.72 2.46
N PHE A 14 2.08 -19.18 1.22
CA PHE A 14 2.37 -18.28 0.11
C PHE A 14 1.10 -18.08 -0.73
N PRO A 15 0.68 -16.82 -0.94
CA PRO A 15 -0.45 -16.55 -1.80
C PRO A 15 -0.15 -16.93 -3.26
N LYS A 16 -1.20 -17.20 -4.04
CA LYS A 16 -1.08 -17.43 -5.48
C LYS A 16 -0.40 -16.23 -6.16
N PRO A 17 0.48 -16.45 -7.15
CA PRO A 17 1.16 -15.35 -7.86
C PRO A 17 0.19 -14.32 -8.46
N GLU A 18 -0.95 -14.78 -8.98
CA GLU A 18 -2.00 -13.93 -9.54
C GLU A 18 -2.55 -12.94 -8.53
N PHE A 19 -2.82 -13.40 -7.30
CA PHE A 19 -3.28 -12.54 -6.21
C PHE A 19 -2.20 -11.51 -5.83
N VAL A 20 -0.93 -11.92 -5.80
CA VAL A 20 0.19 -11.00 -5.54
C VAL A 20 0.27 -9.91 -6.62
N MET A 21 0.05 -10.25 -7.88
CA MET A 21 0.05 -9.28 -8.99
C MET A 21 -1.07 -8.24 -8.84
N VAL A 22 -2.27 -8.66 -8.40
CA VAL A 22 -3.34 -7.72 -8.06
C VAL A 22 -2.90 -6.78 -6.95
N LEU A 23 -2.34 -7.29 -5.85
CA LEU A 23 -1.88 -6.45 -4.74
C LEU A 23 -0.79 -5.45 -5.16
N VAL A 24 0.14 -5.86 -6.03
CA VAL A 24 1.16 -4.96 -6.60
C VAL A 24 0.51 -3.87 -7.45
N THR A 25 -0.55 -4.21 -8.19
CA THR A 25 -1.30 -3.25 -9.02
C THR A 25 -2.07 -2.26 -8.15
N ILE A 26 -2.75 -2.74 -7.10
CA ILE A 26 -3.39 -1.90 -6.09
C ILE A 26 -2.38 -0.93 -5.47
N LYS A 27 -1.20 -1.42 -5.08
CA LYS A 27 -0.13 -0.56 -4.54
C LYS A 27 0.25 0.54 -5.53
N LYS A 28 0.49 0.20 -6.80
CA LYS A 28 0.83 1.19 -7.83
C LYS A 28 -0.28 2.23 -8.00
N ALA A 29 -1.54 1.80 -8.02
CA ALA A 29 -2.69 2.70 -8.11
C ALA A 29 -2.74 3.65 -6.91
N VAL A 30 -2.53 3.14 -5.70
CA VAL A 30 -2.45 3.96 -4.48
C VAL A 30 -1.30 4.95 -4.56
N ASP A 31 -0.09 4.51 -4.95
CA ASP A 31 1.09 5.39 -5.06
C ASP A 31 0.87 6.53 -6.07
N ILE A 32 0.14 6.27 -7.16
CA ILE A 32 -0.24 7.28 -8.17
C ILE A 32 -1.35 8.20 -7.66
N ALA A 33 -2.37 7.67 -6.99
CA ALA A 33 -3.55 8.43 -6.59
C ALA A 33 -3.32 9.28 -5.34
N LEU A 34 -2.49 8.80 -4.40
CA LEU A 34 -2.30 9.41 -3.08
C LEU A 34 -1.86 10.88 -3.12
N PRO A 35 -0.98 11.34 -4.04
CA PRO A 35 -0.65 12.76 -4.18
C PRO A 35 -1.81 13.65 -4.61
N HIS A 36 -2.83 13.10 -5.25
CA HIS A 36 -3.96 13.82 -5.84
C HIS A 36 -5.24 13.75 -4.97
N ILE A 37 -5.26 12.86 -3.99
CA ILE A 37 -6.39 12.65 -3.09
C ILE A 37 -6.39 13.68 -1.96
N LYS A 38 -7.59 14.13 -1.56
CA LYS A 38 -7.73 15.05 -0.42
C LYS A 38 -7.27 14.35 0.86
N LYS A 39 -6.65 15.10 1.78
CA LYS A 39 -6.11 14.55 3.04
C LYS A 39 -7.17 14.01 4.00
N SER A 40 -8.45 14.30 3.78
CA SER A 40 -9.58 13.73 4.53
C SER A 40 -10.10 12.46 3.85
N ASN A 41 -10.57 11.48 4.62
CA ASN A 41 -11.24 10.27 4.12
C ASN A 41 -10.47 9.52 3.01
N VAL A 42 -9.12 9.52 3.09
CA VAL A 42 -8.22 8.94 2.06
C VAL A 42 -8.59 7.49 1.74
N ARG A 43 -8.89 6.67 2.76
CA ARG A 43 -9.27 5.27 2.58
C ARG A 43 -10.56 5.12 1.78
N GLN A 44 -11.56 5.95 2.05
CA GLN A 44 -12.83 5.90 1.34
C GLN A 44 -12.66 6.33 -0.12
N GLN A 45 -11.94 7.43 -0.37
CA GLN A 45 -11.65 7.90 -1.73
C GLN A 45 -10.85 6.86 -2.54
N LEU A 46 -9.89 6.18 -1.91
CA LEU A 46 -9.17 5.08 -2.56
C LEU A 46 -10.08 3.89 -2.85
N ALA A 47 -11.03 3.58 -1.97
CA ALA A 47 -12.01 2.52 -2.21
C ALA A 47 -12.93 2.88 -3.38
N GLU A 48 -13.47 4.08 -3.41
CA GLU A 48 -14.33 4.56 -4.52
C GLU A 48 -13.60 4.53 -5.87
N LEU A 49 -12.29 4.83 -5.88
CA LEU A 49 -11.49 4.83 -7.11
C LEU A 49 -11.09 3.43 -7.58
N ILE A 50 -10.77 2.52 -6.65
CA ILE A 50 -10.16 1.22 -6.99
C ILE A 50 -11.19 0.08 -7.04
N SER A 51 -12.23 0.10 -6.19
CA SER A 51 -13.21 -0.99 -6.08
C SER A 51 -13.90 -1.36 -7.41
N PRO A 52 -14.38 -0.40 -8.24
CA PRO A 52 -15.06 -0.75 -9.49
C PRO A 52 -14.18 -1.55 -10.46
N HIS A 53 -12.87 -1.32 -10.43
CA HIS A 53 -11.91 -2.06 -11.25
C HIS A 53 -11.59 -3.45 -10.69
N LEU A 54 -11.63 -3.60 -9.37
CA LEU A 54 -11.40 -4.90 -8.74
C LEU A 54 -12.62 -5.81 -8.80
N GLU A 55 -13.84 -5.26 -8.82
CA GLU A 55 -15.08 -6.04 -9.00
C GLU A 55 -15.13 -6.76 -10.36
N GLN A 56 -14.50 -6.18 -11.38
CA GLN A 56 -14.37 -6.78 -12.71
C GLN A 56 -13.26 -7.84 -12.77
N CYS A 57 -12.43 -7.97 -11.74
CA CYS A 57 -11.32 -8.91 -11.73
C CYS A 57 -11.82 -10.34 -11.47
N PRO A 58 -11.51 -11.31 -12.35
CA PRO A 58 -11.97 -12.70 -12.20
C PRO A 58 -11.61 -13.36 -10.87
N LEU A 59 -10.56 -12.87 -10.20
CA LEU A 59 -10.12 -13.37 -8.89
C LEU A 59 -11.09 -13.05 -7.75
N PHE A 60 -11.95 -12.04 -7.92
CA PHE A 60 -12.94 -11.64 -6.92
C PHE A 60 -14.38 -11.93 -7.35
N VAL A 61 -14.58 -12.40 -8.58
CA VAL A 61 -15.89 -12.83 -9.07
C VAL A 61 -16.24 -14.18 -8.47
N CYS A 62 -17.39 -14.26 -7.78
CA CYS A 62 -17.93 -15.50 -7.25
C CYS A 62 -19.21 -15.86 -8.03
N PRO A 63 -19.18 -16.87 -8.91
CA PRO A 63 -20.34 -17.21 -9.73
C PRO A 63 -21.53 -17.76 -8.93
N ALA A 64 -21.32 -18.16 -7.68
CA ALA A 64 -22.37 -18.70 -6.82
C ALA A 64 -23.12 -17.62 -6.03
N ARG A 65 -22.50 -16.45 -5.78
CA ARG A 65 -23.07 -15.36 -4.95
C ARG A 65 -22.45 -14.03 -5.33
N ASP A 66 -23.27 -13.11 -5.82
CA ASP A 66 -22.81 -11.78 -6.26
C ASP A 66 -22.26 -10.93 -5.10
N GLU A 67 -22.86 -11.04 -3.91
CA GLU A 67 -22.45 -10.28 -2.70
C GLU A 67 -21.07 -10.67 -2.15
N HIS A 68 -20.55 -11.85 -2.54
CA HIS A 68 -19.28 -12.36 -2.01
C HIS A 68 -18.08 -11.58 -2.56
N GLY A 69 -18.18 -11.07 -3.79
CA GLY A 69 -17.13 -10.26 -4.41
C GLY A 69 -16.89 -8.98 -3.63
N ALA A 70 -17.96 -8.20 -3.41
CA ALA A 70 -17.90 -6.97 -2.63
C ALA A 70 -17.39 -7.20 -1.19
N SER A 71 -17.85 -8.26 -0.54
CA SER A 71 -17.40 -8.63 0.81
C SER A 71 -15.91 -8.97 0.84
N THR A 72 -15.42 -9.74 -0.13
CA THR A 72 -14.00 -10.11 -0.24
C THR A 72 -13.14 -8.90 -0.51
N LEU A 73 -13.57 -8.00 -1.40
CA LEU A 73 -12.89 -6.75 -1.69
C LEU A 73 -12.79 -5.87 -0.44
N SER A 74 -13.87 -5.73 0.34
CA SER A 74 -13.82 -5.00 1.60
C SER A 74 -12.73 -5.55 2.53
N VAL A 75 -12.59 -6.88 2.64
CA VAL A 75 -11.52 -7.49 3.43
C VAL A 75 -10.13 -7.16 2.88
N VAL A 76 -9.97 -7.19 1.54
CA VAL A 76 -8.71 -6.81 0.89
C VAL A 76 -8.36 -5.35 1.19
N PHE A 77 -9.30 -4.43 1.06
CA PHE A 77 -9.09 -3.02 1.40
C PHE A 77 -8.66 -2.85 2.86
N ASP A 78 -9.35 -3.52 3.79
CA ASP A 78 -9.06 -3.43 5.22
C ASP A 78 -7.68 -3.98 5.58
N LYS A 79 -7.30 -5.11 4.96
CA LYS A 79 -6.06 -5.81 5.26
C LYS A 79 -4.85 -5.25 4.52
N PHE A 80 -5.02 -4.65 3.34
CA PHE A 80 -3.90 -4.17 2.52
C PHE A 80 -3.76 -2.66 2.47
N ILE A 81 -4.85 -1.91 2.30
CA ILE A 81 -4.76 -0.43 2.19
C ILE A 81 -4.36 0.19 3.52
N LYS A 82 -4.87 -0.32 4.64
CA LYS A 82 -4.50 0.21 5.97
C LYS A 82 -2.99 0.12 6.23
N PRO A 83 -2.32 -1.04 6.08
CA PRO A 83 -0.86 -1.11 6.21
C PRO A 83 -0.10 -0.28 5.18
N LEU A 84 -0.58 -0.20 3.94
CA LEU A 84 0.03 0.64 2.91
C LEU A 84 0.06 2.12 3.32
N LEU A 85 -1.07 2.66 3.76
CA LEU A 85 -1.16 4.04 4.22
C LEU A 85 -0.31 4.28 5.48
N SER A 86 -0.29 3.34 6.42
CA SER A 86 0.58 3.42 7.60
C SER A 86 2.06 3.48 7.21
N ASN A 87 2.49 2.65 6.25
CA ASN A 87 3.88 2.63 5.77
C ASN A 87 4.24 3.94 5.05
N VAL A 88 3.33 4.49 4.24
CA VAL A 88 3.56 5.79 3.60
C VAL A 88 3.66 6.90 4.65
N GLY A 89 2.76 6.91 5.63
CA GLY A 89 2.79 7.87 6.74
C GLY A 89 4.10 7.82 7.53
N ALA A 90 4.57 6.62 7.86
CA ALA A 90 5.86 6.41 8.52
C ALA A 90 7.02 6.95 7.66
N ALA A 91 7.07 6.59 6.37
CA ALA A 91 8.12 7.05 5.47
C ALA A 91 8.17 8.59 5.31
N VAL A 92 7.01 9.25 5.27
CA VAL A 92 6.93 10.73 5.25
C VAL A 92 7.45 11.31 6.57
N THR A 93 7.06 10.72 7.69
CA THR A 93 7.46 11.15 9.04
C THR A 93 8.98 10.99 9.23
N ASP A 94 9.55 9.86 8.83
CA ASP A 94 10.98 9.58 8.93
C ASP A 94 11.81 10.57 8.09
N ARG A 95 11.37 10.86 6.87
CA ARG A 95 12.01 11.86 6.01
C ARG A 95 11.96 13.25 6.64
N ALA A 96 10.84 13.63 7.23
CA ALA A 96 10.69 14.92 7.92
C ALA A 96 11.60 14.98 9.16
N ALA A 97 11.64 13.91 9.96
CA ALA A 97 12.50 13.80 11.15
C ALA A 97 13.99 13.93 10.79
N TYR A 98 14.42 13.24 9.73
CA TYR A 98 15.79 13.34 9.22
C TYR A 98 16.13 14.77 8.77
N ARG A 99 15.26 15.41 7.98
CA ARG A 99 15.44 16.81 7.54
C ARG A 99 15.51 17.77 8.72
N LYS A 100 14.63 17.62 9.72
CA LYS A 100 14.64 18.43 10.95
C LYS A 100 15.96 18.27 11.69
N LYS A 101 16.44 17.03 11.84
CA LYS A 101 17.74 16.74 12.47
C LYS A 101 18.91 17.42 11.74
N LEU A 102 18.90 17.46 10.40
CA LEU A 102 19.90 18.17 9.61
C LEU A 102 19.79 19.70 9.74
N ALA A 103 18.57 20.25 9.72
CA ALA A 103 18.32 21.69 9.82
C ALA A 103 18.80 22.25 11.17
N CYS A 104 18.57 21.50 12.26
CA CYS A 104 18.98 21.85 13.62
C CYS A 104 20.47 21.64 13.91
N LYS A 105 21.29 21.14 12.97
CA LYS A 105 22.74 21.10 13.16
C LYS A 105 23.29 22.53 13.25
N PRO A 106 24.23 22.82 14.17
CA PRO A 106 24.88 24.12 14.20
C PRO A 106 25.68 24.36 12.91
N LEU A 107 25.81 25.63 12.51
CA LEU A 107 26.43 26.06 11.24
C LEU A 107 27.83 25.47 11.03
N TYR A 108 28.66 25.44 12.07
CA TYR A 108 30.02 24.89 12.00
C TYR A 108 30.09 23.37 11.69
N ARG A 109 28.96 22.63 11.78
CA ARG A 109 28.87 21.20 11.39
C ARG A 109 28.19 20.99 10.03
N LYS A 110 27.78 22.05 9.34
CA LYS A 110 27.19 21.97 8.00
C LYS A 110 28.31 22.10 6.97
N VAL A 111 28.63 21.01 6.29
CA VAL A 111 29.60 21.03 5.18
C VAL A 111 28.89 21.62 3.96
N LEU A 112 29.33 22.80 3.51
CA LEU A 112 28.99 23.31 2.18
C LEU A 112 29.73 22.44 1.17
N ARG A 113 29.00 21.74 0.28
CA ARG A 113 29.62 21.21 -0.93
C ARG A 113 29.95 22.41 -1.80
N VAL A 114 31.24 22.68 -1.98
CA VAL A 114 31.76 23.59 -3.00
C VAL A 114 31.67 22.89 -4.35
#